data_AF-A0A835ISI2-F1
#
_entry.id   AF-A0A835ISI2-F1
#
_cell.length_a   1.000
_cell.length_b   1.000
_cell.length_c   1.000
_cell.angle_alpha   90.00
_cell.angle_beta   90.00
_cell.angle_gamma   90.00
#
_symmetry.space_group_name_H-M   'P 1'
#
loop_
_entity.id
_entity.type
_entity.pdbx_description
1 polymer ?
#
loop_
_entity_poly.entity_id
_entity_poly.type
_entity_poly.pdbx_seq_one_letter_code
_entity_poly.pdbx_strand_id
1 'polypeptide(L)'
;PWKAFRPDGVIIFFDILTPLPAFGVPFDIEEVRGPVIQSPIRSEEGLKALHPIDLDKLHFVGESLRILHQEVGEQAAVLGFVRAPWTIATYIVEGGNN
;
A
#
# COMPACT_ATOMS: atom_id res chain seq x y z
N PRO A 1 18.57 -3.03 -7.30
CA PRO A 1 19.36 -2.50 -6.16
C PRO A 1 20.21 -3.58 -5.47
N TRP A 2 19.59 -4.68 -5.00
CA TRP A 2 20.27 -5.77 -4.29
C TRP A 2 21.54 -6.27 -4.99
N LYS A 3 21.42 -6.72 -6.25
CA LYS A 3 22.53 -7.29 -7.04
C LYS A 3 23.67 -6.31 -7.32
N ALA A 4 23.38 -5.02 -7.40
CA ALA A 4 24.36 -4.00 -7.78
C ALA A 4 25.17 -3.48 -6.58
N PHE A 5 24.53 -3.33 -5.43
CA PHE A 5 25.12 -2.59 -4.30
C PHE A 5 25.24 -3.40 -2.99
N ARG A 6 24.56 -4.55 -2.87
CA ARG A 6 24.54 -5.39 -1.66
C ARG A 6 24.32 -4.58 -0.36
N PRO A 7 23.26 -3.75 -0.27
CA PRO A 7 22.97 -2.99 0.95
C PRO A 7 22.59 -3.91 2.12
N ASP A 8 22.74 -3.42 3.35
CA ASP A 8 22.39 -4.16 4.58
C ASP A 8 20.88 -4.40 4.74
N GLY A 9 20.06 -3.74 3.93
CA GLY A 9 18.61 -3.88 3.93
C GLY A 9 17.99 -3.63 2.56
N VAL A 10 16.92 -4.37 2.28
CA VAL A 10 16.04 -4.17 1.13
C VAL A 10 14.63 -3.90 1.62
N ILE A 11 13.94 -2.97 0.96
CA ILE A 11 12.52 -2.68 1.21
C ILE A 11 11.70 -3.20 0.04
N ILE A 12 10.54 -3.81 0.34
CA ILE A 12 9.61 -4.26 -0.69
C ILE A 12 9.20 -3.08 -1.60
N PHE A 13 9.11 -3.34 -2.90
CA PHE A 13 8.50 -2.39 -3.80
C PHE A 13 6.98 -2.51 -3.70
N PHE A 14 6.33 -1.48 -3.17
CA PHE A 14 4.90 -1.48 -2.86
C PHE A 14 4.35 -0.06 -2.93
N ASP A 15 3.06 0.10 -3.24
CA ASP A 15 2.40 1.41 -3.17
C ASP A 15 1.80 1.62 -1.77
N ILE A 16 1.86 2.85 -1.28
CA ILE A 16 1.35 3.19 0.06
C ILE A 16 -0.17 3.08 0.17
N LEU A 17 -0.89 3.10 -0.96
CA LEU A 17 -2.35 3.03 -1.06
C LEU A 17 -2.86 1.63 -1.39
N THR A 18 -1.97 0.67 -1.59
CA THR A 18 -2.38 -0.72 -1.84
C THR A 18 -3.29 -1.33 -0.77
N PRO A 19 -3.30 -0.90 0.51
CA PRO A 19 -4.30 -1.35 1.48
C PRO A 19 -5.73 -0.83 1.21
N LEU A 20 -5.92 0.26 0.44
CA LEU A 20 -7.23 0.90 0.28
C LEU A 20 -8.33 -0.04 -0.27
N PRO A 21 -8.09 -0.85 -1.32
CA PRO A 21 -9.10 -1.78 -1.81
C PRO A 21 -9.45 -2.88 -0.79
N ALA A 22 -8.54 -3.18 0.16
CA ALA A 22 -8.80 -4.08 1.28
C ALA A 22 -9.67 -3.46 2.38
N PHE A 23 -9.80 -2.13 2.42
CA PHE A 23 -10.75 -1.39 3.25
C PHE A 23 -12.08 -1.06 2.54
N GLY A 24 -12.20 -1.42 1.26
CA GLY A 24 -13.39 -1.12 0.45
C GLY A 24 -13.30 0.19 -0.32
N VAL A 25 -12.12 0.81 -0.39
CA VAL A 25 -11.90 2.05 -1.13
C VAL A 25 -11.13 1.74 -2.42
N PRO A 26 -11.81 1.67 -3.58
CA PRO A 26 -11.12 1.54 -4.86
C PRO A 26 -10.40 2.85 -5.21
N PHE A 27 -9.29 2.74 -5.92
CA PHE A 27 -8.57 3.87 -6.48
C PHE A 27 -8.02 3.48 -7.86
N ASP A 28 -7.86 4.47 -8.72
CA ASP A 28 -7.24 4.35 -10.04
C ASP A 28 -5.89 5.07 -10.03
N ILE A 29 -4.99 4.68 -10.92
CA ILE A 29 -3.72 5.40 -11.14
C ILE A 29 -3.84 6.16 -12.46
N GLU A 30 -3.88 7.49 -12.38
CA GLU A 30 -3.83 8.38 -13.54
C GLU A 30 -2.37 8.78 -13.84
N GLU A 31 -2.02 8.82 -15.12
CA GLU A 31 -0.64 9.01 -15.60
C GLU A 31 0.01 10.32 -15.11
N VAL A 32 -0.79 11.39 -14.93
CA VAL A 32 -0.29 12.72 -14.53
C VAL A 32 -0.56 13.02 -13.05
N ARG A 33 -1.69 12.56 -12.51
CA ARG A 33 -2.12 12.90 -11.13
C ARG A 33 -1.72 11.86 -10.09
N GLY A 34 -1.32 10.66 -10.53
CA GLY A 34 -1.06 9.54 -9.64
C GLY A 34 -2.37 8.91 -9.16
N PRO A 35 -2.44 8.43 -7.90
CA PRO A 35 -3.61 7.72 -7.42
C PRO A 35 -4.80 8.67 -7.18
N VAL A 36 -5.95 8.31 -7.75
CA VAL A 36 -7.21 9.06 -7.67
C VAL A 36 -8.30 8.15 -7.09
N ILE A 37 -9.01 8.65 -6.09
CA ILE A 37 -10.17 7.98 -5.48
C ILE A 37 -11.42 8.66 -6.02
N GLN A 38 -12.17 7.94 -6.86
CA GLN A 38 -13.36 8.47 -7.55
C GLN A 38 -14.45 8.97 -6.59
N SER A 39 -14.57 8.31 -5.42
CA SER A 39 -15.61 8.60 -4.42
C SER A 39 -14.99 8.87 -3.05
N PRO A 40 -14.43 10.07 -2.80
CA PRO A 40 -13.84 10.42 -1.52
C PRO A 40 -14.90 10.44 -0.41
N ILE A 41 -14.53 10.02 0.80
CA ILE A 41 -15.45 9.98 1.93
C ILE A 41 -15.61 11.38 2.52
N ARG A 42 -16.84 11.92 2.47
CA ARG A 42 -17.17 13.27 2.97
C ARG A 42 -18.32 13.29 3.99
N SER A 43 -18.90 12.14 4.35
CA SER A 43 -20.00 12.04 5.30
C SER A 43 -19.90 10.79 6.18
N GLU A 44 -20.69 10.76 7.25
CA GLU A 44 -20.79 9.60 8.14
C GLU A 44 -21.34 8.36 7.42
N GLU A 45 -22.26 8.55 6.47
CA GLU A 45 -22.78 7.47 5.63
C GLU A 45 -21.67 6.87 4.75
N GLY A 46 -20.79 7.71 4.21
CA GLY A 46 -19.62 7.23 3.46
C GLY A 46 -18.67 6.40 4.33
N LEU A 47 -18.50 6.78 5.60
CA LEU A 47 -17.69 6.01 6.54
C LEU A 47 -18.27 4.61 6.79
N LYS A 48 -19.60 4.46 6.79
CA LYS A 48 -20.29 3.15 6.94
C LYS A 48 -20.07 2.21 5.76
N ALA A 49 -19.57 2.70 4.63
CA ALA A 49 -19.20 1.87 3.49
C ALA A 49 -17.82 1.20 3.67
N LEU A 50 -16.98 1.71 4.57
CA LEU A 50 -15.71 1.05 4.91
C LEU A 50 -15.98 -0.26 5.64
N HIS A 51 -15.13 -1.24 5.39
CA HIS A 51 -15.17 -2.52 6.08
C HIS A 51 -13.82 -2.84 6.73
N PRO A 52 -13.78 -3.78 7.70
CA PRO A 52 -12.53 -4.31 8.23
C PRO A 52 -11.61 -4.80 7.10
N ILE A 53 -10.30 -4.71 7.33
CA ILE A 53 -9.31 -5.06 6.31
C ILE A 53 -9.49 -6.52 5.87
N ASP A 54 -9.68 -6.70 4.56
CA ASP A 54 -9.74 -8.01 3.93
C ASP A 54 -8.31 -8.46 3.58
N LEU A 55 -7.74 -9.32 4.42
CA LEU A 55 -6.37 -9.81 4.26
C LEU A 55 -6.18 -10.71 3.04
N ASP A 56 -7.25 -11.33 2.53
CA ASP A 56 -7.19 -12.18 1.35
C ASP A 56 -6.82 -11.34 0.11
N LYS A 57 -7.20 -10.06 0.09
CA LYS A 57 -6.78 -9.09 -0.94
C LYS A 57 -5.31 -8.67 -0.84
N LEU A 58 -4.59 -9.05 0.23
CA LEU A 58 -3.21 -8.65 0.48
C LEU A 58 -2.22 -9.84 0.53
N HIS A 59 -2.66 -11.05 0.15
CA HIS A 59 -1.81 -12.26 0.18
C HIS A 59 -0.50 -12.10 -0.61
N PHE A 60 -0.54 -11.37 -1.72
CA PHE A 60 0.61 -11.13 -2.60
C PHE A 60 1.73 -10.33 -1.91
N VAL A 61 1.43 -9.55 -0.87
CA VAL A 61 2.42 -8.82 -0.08
C VAL A 61 3.30 -9.81 0.68
N GLY A 62 2.68 -10.79 1.34
CA GLY A 62 3.38 -11.84 2.06
C GLY A 62 4.21 -12.72 1.12
N GLU A 63 3.67 -13.06 -0.05
CA GLU A 63 4.41 -13.80 -1.07
C GLU A 63 5.63 -13.02 -1.57
N SER A 64 5.47 -11.73 -1.86
CA SER A 64 6.56 -10.87 -2.31
C SER A 64 7.67 -10.75 -1.27
N LEU A 65 7.32 -10.58 0.01
CA LEU A 65 8.29 -10.57 1.11
C LEU A 65 9.04 -11.91 1.22
N ARG A 66 8.34 -13.04 1.05
CA ARG A 66 8.95 -14.37 1.06
C ARG A 66 9.93 -14.55 -0.09
N ILE A 67 9.57 -14.14 -1.31
CA ILE A 67 10.45 -14.19 -2.48
C ILE A 67 11.69 -13.32 -2.26
N LEU A 68 11.51 -12.09 -1.77
CA LEU A 68 12.62 -11.18 -1.47
C LEU A 68 13.56 -11.77 -0.41
N HIS A 69 13.02 -12.34 0.66
CA HIS A 69 13.81 -12.99 1.71
C HIS A 69 14.60 -14.19 1.16
N GLN A 70 14.02 -14.98 0.25
CA GLN A 70 14.74 -16.08 -0.40
C GLN A 70 15.89 -15.58 -1.30
N GLU A 71 15.73 -14.44 -1.98
CA GLU A 71 16.77 -13.86 -2.85
C GLU A 71 17.92 -13.21 -2.08
N VAL A 72 17.66 -12.60 -0.91
CA VAL A 72 18.70 -11.93 -0.10
C VAL A 72 19.30 -12.83 0.97
N GLY A 73 18.54 -13.81 1.48
CA GLY A 73 18.95 -14.69 2.58
C GLY A 73 19.34 -13.91 3.84
N GLU A 74 20.33 -14.43 4.58
CA GLU A 74 20.86 -13.80 5.80
C GLU A 74 21.79 -12.59 5.51
N GLN A 75 21.95 -12.19 4.25
CA GLN A 75 22.90 -11.14 3.86
C GLN A 75 22.33 -9.73 4.03
N ALA A 76 21.01 -9.59 4.11
CA ALA A 76 20.35 -8.29 4.30
C ALA A 76 18.99 -8.44 4.97
N ALA A 77 18.58 -7.41 5.71
CA ALA A 77 17.24 -7.33 6.27
C ALA A 77 16.18 -7.11 5.18
N VAL A 78 15.02 -7.75 5.30
CA VAL A 78 13.86 -7.49 4.44
C VAL A 78 12.84 -6.65 5.20
N LEU A 79 12.54 -5.47 4.66
CA LEU A 79 11.65 -4.49 5.27
C LEU A 79 10.32 -4.45 4.52
N GLY A 80 9.23 -4.70 5.26
CA GLY A 80 7.88 -4.31 4.88
C GLY A 80 7.56 -2.92 5.43
N PHE A 81 6.54 -2.25 4.87
CA PHE A 81 6.09 -0.97 5.39
C PHE A 81 4.59 -0.76 5.14
N VAL A 82 3.99 0.12 5.93
CA VAL A 82 2.64 0.66 5.74
C VAL A 82 2.63 2.11 6.24
N ARG A 83 1.77 2.95 5.66
CA ARG A 83 1.62 4.34 6.12
C ARG A 83 0.84 4.42 7.43
N ALA A 84 1.03 5.51 8.14
CA ALA A 84 0.27 5.83 9.33
C ALA A 84 -1.24 5.97 9.01
N PRO A 85 -2.13 5.61 9.95
CA PRO A 85 -3.58 5.72 9.73
C PRO A 85 -4.05 7.10 9.28
N TRP A 86 -3.49 8.16 9.86
CA TRP A 86 -3.81 9.54 9.46
C TRP A 86 -3.50 9.81 7.99
N THR A 87 -2.33 9.38 7.50
CA THR A 87 -1.94 9.56 6.10
C THR A 87 -2.92 8.83 5.18
N ILE A 88 -3.29 7.59 5.50
CA ILE A 88 -4.29 6.86 4.69
C ILE A 88 -5.65 7.59 4.71
N ALA A 89 -6.09 8.05 5.88
CA ALA A 89 -7.33 8.81 6.01
C ALA A 89 -7.32 10.09 5.16
N THR A 90 -6.20 10.83 5.09
CA THR A 90 -6.12 12.03 4.24
C THR A 90 -6.32 11.71 2.76
N TYR A 91 -5.83 10.56 2.26
CA TYR A 91 -6.10 10.17 0.87
C TYR A 91 -7.58 9.86 0.67
N ILE A 92 -8.17 9.06 1.56
CA ILE A 92 -9.60 8.67 1.50
C ILE A 92 -10.52 9.90 1.50
N VAL A 93 -10.17 10.94 2.26
CA VAL A 93 -10.96 12.17 2.37
C VAL A 93 -10.69 13.12 1.21
N GLU A 94 -9.42 13.37 0.85
CA GLU A 94 -9.09 14.36 -0.19
C GLU A 94 -9.40 13.84 -1.59
N GLY A 95 -9.20 12.55 -1.85
CA GLY A 95 -9.49 11.93 -3.14
C GLY A 95 -8.33 11.90 -4.14
N GLY A 96 -7.18 12.49 -3.78
CA GLY A 96 -6.03 12.68 -4.66
C GLY A 96 -5.49 14.11 -4.56
N ASN A 97 -4.45 14.42 -5.32
CA ASN A 97 -3.98 15.80 -5.45
C ASN A 97 -4.78 16.53 -6.55
N ASN A 98 -5.19 17.76 -6.26
CA ASN A 98 -5.80 18.67 -7.24
C ASN A 98 -4.82 19.10 -8.34
#